data_AF-A0A7S1QP17-F1
#
_entry.id   AF-A0A7S1QP17-F1
#
_cell.length_a   1.000
_cell.length_b   1.000
_cell.length_c   1.000
_cell.angle_alpha   90.00
_cell.angle_beta   90.00
_cell.angle_gamma   90.00
#
_symmetry.space_group_name_H-M   'P 1'
#
loop_
_entity.id
_entity.type
_entity.pdbx_description
1 polymer ?
#
loop_
_entity_poly.entity_id
_entity_poly.type
_entity_poly.pdbx_seq_one_letter_code
_entity_poly.pdbx_strand_id
1 'polypeptide(L)'
;AYQCPGCGDTMECPATFAPGLLPFLVHGALVLTYLLIVWVLGSFAWRGLCCRRAGSGAYLWFTWELETRFTYRIIVKVMISATLLTMATIAFVILADGSGTVHHSLLSMIMMDALALIICLRRLLVARTGVHHWVDSQQLSRCHFHRTWFKLPRTLPESNDAFASKLLDALWQAKLGSKKYLRQLVLDPRDTDLYVSIFSNMPMATQEESEGDEAVNERWKLIEMPRVEAGGGRARHPRLSDGDQRDRVLLPRRIGGPEDSGASSDASGRSEHVGFR
;
A
#
# COMPACT_ATOMS: atom_id res chain seq x y z
N ALA A 1 -52.02 -11.21 1.54
CA ALA A 1 -52.05 -11.45 0.09
C ALA A 1 -52.09 -10.09 -0.60
N TYR A 2 -51.11 -9.79 -1.46
CA TYR A 2 -51.13 -8.56 -2.26
C TYR A 2 -51.92 -8.87 -3.53
N GLN A 3 -53.08 -8.24 -3.73
CA GLN A 3 -53.84 -8.31 -4.98
C GLN A 3 -53.21 -7.36 -5.99
N CYS A 4 -52.86 -7.86 -7.18
CA CYS A 4 -52.39 -7.03 -8.28
C CYS A 4 -53.58 -6.20 -8.81
N PRO A 5 -53.52 -4.86 -8.80
CA PRO A 5 -54.62 -4.03 -9.27
C PRO A 5 -54.68 -4.10 -10.80
N GLY A 6 -55.43 -5.06 -11.34
CA GLY A 6 -55.69 -5.17 -12.78
C GLY A 6 -56.01 -6.58 -13.28
N CYS A 7 -55.59 -7.62 -12.56
CA CYS A 7 -55.81 -9.01 -12.96
C CYS A 7 -56.60 -9.71 -11.85
N GLY A 8 -57.87 -10.04 -12.11
CA GLY A 8 -58.75 -10.74 -11.16
C GLY A 8 -58.35 -12.19 -10.88
N ASP A 9 -57.30 -12.68 -11.52
CA ASP A 9 -56.77 -14.02 -11.30
C ASP A 9 -55.76 -14.01 -10.16
N THR A 10 -55.97 -14.89 -9.19
CA THR A 10 -54.98 -15.28 -8.19
C THR A 10 -53.86 -16.05 -8.90
N MET A 11 -53.04 -15.36 -9.68
CA MET A 11 -51.72 -15.87 -10.03
C MET A 11 -50.99 -15.99 -8.69
N GLU A 12 -50.74 -17.23 -8.28
CA GLU A 12 -49.80 -17.54 -7.21
C GLU A 12 -48.47 -16.90 -7.61
N CYS A 13 -48.21 -15.68 -7.13
CA CYS A 13 -46.88 -15.10 -7.19
C CYS A 13 -45.94 -16.18 -6.65
N PRO A 14 -44.92 -16.61 -7.40
CA PRO A 14 -44.01 -17.66 -6.94
C PRO A 14 -43.49 -17.25 -5.56
N ALA A 15 -43.99 -17.93 -4.54
CA ALA A 15 -43.85 -17.54 -3.13
C ALA A 15 -42.43 -17.77 -2.59
N THR A 16 -41.42 -17.87 -3.44
CA THR A 16 -40.26 -18.71 -3.15
C THR A 16 -38.91 -18.01 -3.27
N PHE A 17 -38.88 -16.68 -3.31
CA PHE A 17 -37.66 -15.98 -2.91
C PHE A 17 -37.93 -15.16 -1.66
N ALA A 18 -37.36 -15.60 -0.53
CA ALA A 18 -37.48 -14.93 0.76
C ALA A 18 -37.18 -13.43 0.57
N PRO A 19 -38.19 -12.53 0.66
CA PRO A 19 -38.03 -11.13 0.32
C PRO A 19 -37.01 -10.41 1.22
N GLY A 20 -36.58 -11.06 2.30
CA GLY A 20 -35.53 -10.58 3.20
C GLY A 20 -34.10 -11.05 2.86
N LEU A 21 -33.87 -12.06 2.00
CA LEU A 21 -32.53 -12.64 1.85
C LEU A 21 -31.54 -11.68 1.18
N LEU A 22 -31.91 -11.10 0.03
CA LEU A 22 -31.05 -10.17 -0.69
C LEU A 22 -30.70 -8.92 0.14
N PRO A 23 -31.66 -8.19 0.75
CA PRO A 23 -31.32 -7.07 1.61
C PRO A 23 -30.49 -7.52 2.81
N PHE A 24 -30.76 -8.69 3.40
CA PHE A 24 -29.95 -9.22 4.49
C PHE A 24 -28.49 -9.45 4.09
N LEU A 25 -28.23 -10.02 2.90
CA LEU A 25 -26.86 -10.24 2.40
C LEU A 25 -26.12 -8.92 2.16
N VAL A 26 -26.78 -7.95 1.54
CA VAL A 26 -26.19 -6.62 1.26
C VAL A 26 -25.87 -5.89 2.56
N HIS A 27 -26.83 -5.83 3.50
CA HIS A 27 -26.60 -5.20 4.80
C HIS A 27 -25.54 -5.94 5.60
N GLY A 28 -25.52 -7.28 5.56
CA GLY A 28 -24.49 -8.10 6.18
C GLY A 28 -23.09 -7.78 5.67
N ALA A 29 -22.91 -7.64 4.35
CA ALA A 29 -21.63 -7.25 3.75
C ALA A 29 -21.18 -5.84 4.16
N LEU A 30 -22.11 -4.88 4.23
CA LEU A 30 -21.83 -3.52 4.71
C LEU A 30 -21.41 -3.52 6.19
N VAL A 31 -22.13 -4.26 7.03
CA VAL A 31 -21.80 -4.42 8.46
C VAL A 31 -20.42 -5.05 8.62
N LEU A 32 -20.09 -6.10 7.86
CA LEU A 32 -18.76 -6.70 7.89
C LEU A 32 -17.64 -5.71 7.49
N THR A 33 -17.90 -4.89 6.47
CA THR A 33 -16.96 -3.83 6.05
C THR A 33 -16.75 -2.81 7.16
N TYR A 34 -17.83 -2.37 7.79
CA TYR A 34 -17.76 -1.43 8.91
C TYR A 34 -17.01 -2.01 10.11
N LEU A 35 -17.30 -3.26 10.48
CA LEU A 35 -16.61 -3.97 11.55
C LEU A 35 -15.12 -4.10 11.26
N LEU A 36 -14.73 -4.41 10.01
CA LEU A 36 -13.33 -4.44 9.61
C LEU A 36 -12.67 -3.07 9.79
N ILE A 37 -13.30 -1.99 9.32
CA ILE A 37 -12.77 -0.63 9.45
C ILE A 37 -12.60 -0.25 10.93
N VAL A 38 -13.63 -0.45 11.75
CA VAL A 38 -13.58 -0.16 13.19
C VAL A 38 -12.51 -1.00 13.88
N TRP A 39 -12.37 -2.27 13.53
CA TRP A 39 -11.33 -3.14 14.08
C TRP A 39 -9.92 -2.69 13.70
N VAL A 40 -9.70 -2.30 12.43
CA VAL A 40 -8.41 -1.78 11.94
C VAL A 40 -8.08 -0.46 12.64
N LEU A 41 -9.02 0.48 12.69
CA LEU A 41 -8.83 1.79 13.34
C LEU A 41 -8.64 1.64 14.86
N GLY A 42 -9.41 0.76 15.50
CA GLY A 42 -9.27 0.44 16.92
C GLY A 42 -7.91 -0.19 17.21
N SER A 43 -7.46 -1.13 16.39
CA SER A 43 -6.12 -1.73 16.50
C SER A 43 -5.00 -0.71 16.29
N PHE A 44 -5.20 0.24 15.38
CA PHE A 44 -4.27 1.33 15.12
C PHE A 44 -4.19 2.30 16.31
N ALA A 45 -5.34 2.68 16.87
CA ALA A 45 -5.42 3.57 18.03
C ALA A 45 -4.87 2.92 19.30
N TRP A 46 -5.20 1.65 19.54
CA TRP A 46 -4.71 0.87 20.69
C TRP A 46 -3.17 0.78 20.74
N ARG A 47 -2.52 0.82 19.57
CA ARG A 47 -1.05 0.84 19.46
C ARG A 47 -0.43 2.23 19.62
N GLY A 48 -1.23 3.26 19.87
CA GLY A 48 -0.76 4.65 20.00
C GLY A 48 -0.24 5.23 18.67
N LEU A 49 -0.70 4.74 17.53
CA LEU A 49 -0.22 5.17 16.21
C LEU A 49 -1.00 6.36 15.63
N CYS A 50 -2.09 6.80 16.26
CA CYS A 50 -2.94 7.91 15.79
C CYS A 50 -2.16 9.20 15.47
N CYS A 51 -1.10 9.51 16.23
CA CYS A 51 -0.29 10.72 16.04
C CYS A 51 0.97 10.47 15.20
N ARG A 52 1.17 9.26 14.68
CA ARG A 52 2.37 8.90 13.92
C ARG A 52 2.21 9.30 12.46
N ARG A 53 3.28 9.87 11.90
CA ARG A 53 3.34 10.21 10.47
C ARG A 53 3.42 8.93 9.64
N ALA A 54 2.87 8.95 8.43
CA ALA A 54 2.92 7.80 7.50
C ALA A 54 4.34 7.43 7.03
N GLY A 55 5.32 8.31 7.23
CA GLY A 55 6.75 8.00 7.08
C GLY A 55 7.39 7.34 8.30
N SER A 56 6.65 7.01 9.35
CA SER A 56 7.17 6.27 10.49
C SER A 56 7.26 4.78 10.16
N GLY A 57 8.37 4.14 10.52
CA GLY A 57 8.50 2.69 10.42
C GLY A 57 7.50 1.92 11.28
N ALA A 58 7.01 2.52 12.38
CA ALA A 58 5.94 1.93 13.19
C ALA A 58 4.62 1.81 12.43
N TYR A 59 4.30 2.80 11.58
CA TYR A 59 3.11 2.76 10.72
C TYR A 59 3.25 1.68 9.65
N LEU A 60 4.40 1.63 8.96
CA LEU A 60 4.69 0.61 7.95
C LEU A 60 4.60 -0.80 8.53
N TRP A 61 5.26 -1.00 9.68
CA TRP A 61 5.23 -2.26 10.40
C TRP A 61 3.80 -2.67 10.76
N PHE A 62 2.99 -1.75 11.29
CA PHE A 62 1.58 -2.02 11.58
C PHE A 62 0.82 -2.50 10.35
N THR A 63 0.99 -1.83 9.20
CA THR A 63 0.27 -2.22 7.99
C THR A 63 0.69 -3.60 7.46
N TRP A 64 1.97 -3.94 7.53
CA TRP A 64 2.45 -5.26 7.13
C TRP A 64 2.01 -6.35 8.11
N GLU A 65 2.01 -6.07 9.41
CA GLU A 65 1.49 -7.01 10.40
C GLU A 65 -0.02 -7.22 10.24
N LEU A 66 -0.77 -6.18 9.84
CA LEU A 66 -2.20 -6.28 9.60
C LEU A 66 -2.52 -7.34 8.53
N GLU A 67 -1.73 -7.38 7.45
CA GLU A 67 -1.89 -8.33 6.34
C GLU A 67 -1.55 -9.78 6.71
N THR A 68 -0.71 -9.99 7.73
CA THR A 68 -0.35 -11.33 8.21
C THR A 68 -1.30 -11.85 9.29
N ARG A 69 -2.04 -10.97 9.96
CA ARG A 69 -2.96 -11.36 11.04
C ARG A 69 -4.07 -12.29 10.54
N PHE A 70 -4.20 -13.43 11.21
CA PHE A 70 -5.22 -14.43 10.92
C PHE A 70 -6.64 -13.85 10.95
N THR A 71 -6.98 -13.06 11.97
CA THR A 71 -8.29 -12.42 12.12
C THR A 71 -8.65 -11.55 10.91
N TYR A 72 -7.70 -10.73 10.44
CA TYR A 72 -7.88 -9.89 9.27
C TYR A 72 -8.19 -10.74 8.02
N ARG A 73 -7.40 -11.81 7.80
CA ARG A 73 -7.60 -12.73 6.67
C ARG A 73 -8.94 -13.45 6.72
N ILE A 74 -9.40 -13.85 7.91
CA ILE A 74 -10.72 -14.49 8.06
C ILE A 74 -11.83 -13.50 7.70
N ILE A 75 -11.79 -12.27 8.20
CA ILE A 75 -12.80 -11.25 7.87
C ILE A 75 -12.85 -11.00 6.36
N VAL A 76 -11.69 -10.82 5.71
CA VAL A 76 -11.62 -10.62 4.25
C VAL A 76 -12.18 -11.83 3.49
N LYS A 77 -11.88 -13.07 3.90
CA LYS A 77 -12.47 -14.28 3.29
C LYS A 77 -13.99 -14.32 3.44
N VAL A 78 -14.51 -13.97 4.61
CA VAL A 78 -15.96 -13.91 4.85
C VAL A 78 -16.62 -12.86 3.96
N MET A 79 -15.99 -11.69 3.78
CA MET A 79 -16.47 -10.64 2.87
C MET A 79 -16.50 -11.12 1.40
N ILE A 80 -15.46 -11.83 0.96
CA ILE A 80 -15.42 -12.42 -0.40
C ILE A 80 -16.55 -13.45 -0.53
N SER A 81 -16.73 -14.36 0.43
CA SER A 81 -17.79 -15.36 0.37
C SER A 81 -19.19 -14.74 0.36
N ALA A 82 -19.42 -13.67 1.15
CA ALA A 82 -20.69 -12.95 1.16
C ALA A 82 -20.97 -12.27 -0.19
N THR A 83 -19.93 -11.69 -0.81
CA THR A 83 -20.03 -11.08 -2.15
C THR A 83 -20.37 -12.13 -3.21
N LEU A 84 -19.68 -13.28 -3.20
CA LEU A 84 -19.95 -14.38 -4.12
C LEU A 84 -21.36 -14.97 -3.92
N LEU A 85 -21.80 -15.12 -2.67
CA LEU A 85 -23.14 -15.60 -2.36
C LEU A 85 -24.21 -14.61 -2.84
N THR A 86 -24.00 -13.31 -2.67
CA THR A 86 -24.89 -12.26 -3.20
C THR A 86 -24.99 -12.34 -4.72
N MET A 87 -23.85 -12.52 -5.40
CA MET A 87 -23.79 -12.68 -6.85
C MET A 87 -24.54 -13.92 -7.33
N ALA A 88 -24.33 -15.06 -6.67
CA ALA A 88 -25.04 -16.29 -6.98
C ALA A 88 -26.55 -16.15 -6.78
N THR A 89 -26.97 -15.47 -5.70
CA THR A 89 -28.37 -15.18 -5.38
C THR A 89 -29.02 -14.34 -6.49
N ILE A 90 -28.35 -13.27 -6.94
CA ILE A 90 -28.86 -12.38 -7.99
C ILE A 90 -28.91 -13.11 -9.33
N ALA A 91 -27.86 -13.85 -9.69
CA ALA A 91 -27.84 -14.65 -10.91
C ALA A 91 -28.97 -15.68 -10.93
N PHE A 92 -29.22 -16.36 -9.80
CA PHE A 92 -30.32 -17.30 -9.66
C PHE A 92 -31.69 -16.64 -9.85
N VAL A 93 -31.93 -15.48 -9.21
CA VAL A 93 -33.19 -14.74 -9.36
C VAL A 93 -33.45 -14.38 -10.83
N ILE A 94 -32.42 -13.96 -11.56
CA ILE A 94 -32.56 -13.60 -12.97
C ILE A 94 -32.84 -14.81 -13.85
N LEU A 95 -32.18 -15.94 -13.58
CA LEU A 95 -32.44 -17.19 -14.29
C LEU A 95 -33.85 -17.73 -14.01
N ALA A 96 -34.38 -17.50 -12.80
CA ALA A 96 -35.71 -17.95 -12.41
C ALA A 96 -36.84 -17.09 -13.00
N ASP A 97 -36.62 -15.79 -13.21
CA ASP A 97 -37.65 -14.86 -13.69
C ASP A 97 -37.99 -15.03 -15.18
N GLY A 98 -37.04 -15.47 -16.02
CA GLY A 98 -37.30 -15.84 -17.42
C GLY A 98 -37.71 -14.69 -18.36
N SER A 99 -38.00 -13.48 -17.86
CA SER A 99 -38.55 -12.35 -18.64
C SER A 99 -37.49 -11.56 -19.45
N GLY A 100 -36.21 -11.80 -19.18
CA GLY A 100 -35.04 -11.47 -20.02
C GLY A 100 -34.69 -9.99 -20.20
N THR A 101 -35.64 -9.08 -20.39
CA THR A 101 -35.35 -7.77 -21.01
C THR A 101 -35.07 -6.64 -20.03
N VAL A 102 -35.77 -6.57 -18.89
CA VAL A 102 -35.61 -5.49 -17.91
C VAL A 102 -34.42 -5.72 -16.97
N HIS A 103 -33.89 -6.94 -16.92
CA HIS A 103 -32.86 -7.33 -15.95
C HIS A 103 -31.41 -7.11 -16.42
N HIS A 104 -31.14 -6.89 -17.72
CA HIS A 104 -29.77 -6.86 -18.22
C HIS A 104 -28.95 -5.64 -17.77
N SER A 105 -29.53 -4.43 -17.73
CA SER A 105 -28.81 -3.22 -17.33
C SER A 105 -28.49 -3.22 -15.83
N LEU A 106 -29.46 -3.59 -15.00
CA LEU A 106 -29.29 -3.74 -13.55
C LEU A 106 -28.27 -4.83 -13.23
N LEU A 107 -28.36 -5.97 -13.93
CA LEU A 107 -27.38 -7.06 -13.79
C LEU A 107 -25.97 -6.58 -14.15
N SER A 108 -25.81 -5.89 -15.27
CA SER A 108 -24.50 -5.40 -15.69
C SER A 108 -23.87 -4.46 -14.65
N MET A 109 -24.65 -3.53 -14.09
CA MET A 109 -24.18 -2.62 -13.05
C MET A 109 -23.72 -3.38 -11.80
N ILE A 110 -24.57 -4.29 -11.28
CA ILE A 110 -24.25 -5.08 -10.08
C ILE A 110 -23.04 -5.99 -10.31
N MET A 111 -22.94 -6.60 -11.49
CA MET A 111 -21.82 -7.45 -11.86
C MET A 111 -20.50 -6.67 -11.86
N MET A 112 -20.50 -5.45 -12.40
CA MET A 112 -19.31 -4.61 -12.43
C MET A 112 -18.87 -4.20 -11.02
N ASP A 113 -19.81 -3.81 -10.16
CA ASP A 113 -19.52 -3.45 -8.77
C ASP A 113 -18.97 -4.64 -7.97
N ALA A 114 -19.57 -5.82 -8.14
CA ALA A 114 -19.12 -7.02 -7.47
C ALA A 114 -17.75 -7.50 -7.98
N LEU A 115 -17.48 -7.40 -9.28
CA LEU A 115 -16.16 -7.69 -9.85
C LEU A 115 -15.11 -6.72 -9.31
N ALA A 116 -15.42 -5.42 -9.27
CA ALA A 116 -14.54 -4.42 -8.66
C ALA A 116 -14.26 -4.75 -7.19
N LEU A 117 -15.30 -5.12 -6.43
CA LEU A 117 -15.16 -5.52 -5.04
C LEU A 117 -14.30 -6.77 -4.89
N ILE A 118 -14.49 -7.80 -5.71
CA ILE A 118 -13.67 -9.02 -5.70
C ILE A 118 -12.20 -8.69 -6.01
N ILE A 119 -11.93 -7.80 -6.98
CA ILE A 119 -10.57 -7.36 -7.30
C ILE A 119 -9.94 -6.65 -6.11
N CYS A 120 -10.68 -5.74 -5.46
CA CYS A 120 -10.24 -5.04 -4.25
C CYS A 120 -9.97 -6.02 -3.10
N LEU A 121 -10.90 -6.93 -2.80
CA LEU A 121 -10.75 -7.91 -1.72
C LEU A 121 -9.64 -8.92 -1.99
N ARG A 122 -9.44 -9.33 -3.26
CA ARG A 122 -8.32 -10.20 -3.65
C ARG A 122 -6.98 -9.56 -3.33
N ARG A 123 -6.85 -8.24 -3.55
CA ARG A 123 -5.63 -7.50 -3.16
C ARG A 123 -5.41 -7.48 -1.65
N LEU A 124 -6.46 -7.54 -0.84
CA LEU A 124 -6.35 -7.65 0.62
C LEU A 124 -6.04 -9.07 1.10
N LEU A 125 -6.36 -10.09 0.30
CA LEU A 125 -6.16 -11.50 0.65
C LEU A 125 -4.71 -11.96 0.41
N VAL A 126 -4.12 -11.52 -0.71
CA VAL A 126 -2.78 -11.91 -1.13
C VAL A 126 -1.80 -10.82 -0.73
N ALA A 127 -1.04 -11.05 0.34
CA ALA A 127 0.10 -10.21 0.67
C ALA A 127 1.08 -10.25 -0.51
N ARG A 128 1.23 -9.11 -1.19
CA ARG A 128 1.90 -9.05 -2.50
C ARG A 128 3.41 -9.21 -2.42
N THR A 129 3.95 -8.90 -1.26
CA THR A 129 5.33 -9.15 -0.92
C THR A 129 5.32 -10.16 0.21
N GLY A 130 6.12 -11.23 0.09
CA GLY A 130 6.46 -12.06 1.22
C GLY A 130 6.82 -11.11 2.36
N VAL A 131 6.03 -11.13 3.43
CA VAL A 131 6.29 -10.30 4.58
C VAL A 131 7.55 -10.90 5.16
N HIS A 132 8.71 -10.43 4.68
CA HIS A 132 9.97 -10.68 5.34
C HIS A 132 9.67 -10.38 6.78
N HIS A 133 9.76 -11.40 7.65
CA HIS A 133 9.58 -11.19 9.06
C HIS A 133 10.66 -10.19 9.43
N TRP A 134 10.33 -8.90 9.41
CA TRP A 134 11.29 -7.83 9.66
C TRP A 134 11.70 -8.05 11.12
N VAL A 135 12.83 -8.75 11.30
CA VAL A 135 13.05 -9.75 12.37
C VAL A 135 12.94 -9.16 13.77
N ASP A 136 13.05 -7.85 13.92
CA ASP A 136 12.70 -7.15 15.15
C ASP A 136 11.88 -5.88 14.87
N SER A 137 10.56 -6.04 14.89
CA SER A 137 9.56 -4.97 14.74
C SER A 137 9.85 -3.69 15.54
N GLN A 138 10.44 -3.85 16.72
CA GLN A 138 10.74 -2.73 17.61
C GLN A 138 11.83 -1.82 17.05
N GLN A 139 12.82 -2.35 16.33
CA GLN A 139 13.89 -1.54 15.75
C GLN A 139 13.37 -0.74 14.56
N LEU A 140 12.60 -1.37 13.68
CA LEU A 140 11.94 -0.71 12.55
C LEU A 140 11.01 0.42 13.02
N SER A 141 10.34 0.25 14.17
CA SER A 141 9.44 1.28 14.72
C SER A 141 10.12 2.63 14.99
N ARG A 142 11.44 2.63 15.20
CA ARG A 142 12.27 3.81 15.46
C ARG A 142 12.74 4.51 14.17
N CYS A 143 12.59 3.85 13.04
CA CYS A 143 12.98 4.39 11.74
C CYS A 143 11.98 5.45 11.25
N HIS A 144 12.51 6.49 10.61
CA HIS A 144 11.77 7.53 9.91
C HIS A 144 12.19 7.62 8.45
N PHE A 145 11.20 7.72 7.56
CA PHE A 145 11.37 7.71 6.12
C PHE A 145 10.85 8.99 5.49
N HIS A 146 11.44 9.37 4.36
CA HIS A 146 10.93 10.42 3.48
C HIS A 146 9.68 9.90 2.73
N ARG A 147 8.55 9.80 3.44
CA ARG A 147 7.22 9.59 2.84
C ARG A 147 6.35 10.78 3.19
N THR A 148 6.05 11.58 2.20
CA THR A 148 5.10 12.69 2.34
C THR A 148 3.93 12.48 1.42
N TRP A 149 2.82 12.04 2.00
CA TRP A 149 1.53 11.87 1.33
C TRP A 149 1.02 13.18 0.71
N PHE A 150 1.48 14.33 1.24
CA PHE A 150 0.95 15.65 0.90
C PHE A 150 1.95 16.59 0.23
N LYS A 151 3.22 16.22 0.01
CA LYS A 151 4.21 17.23 -0.42
C LYS A 151 4.17 17.61 -1.89
N LEU A 152 3.58 16.82 -2.79
CA LEU A 152 3.56 17.15 -4.22
C LEU A 152 2.26 16.67 -4.87
N PRO A 153 1.49 17.55 -5.56
CA PRO A 153 0.31 17.15 -6.32
C PRO A 153 0.64 16.29 -7.56
N ARG A 154 1.92 16.09 -7.88
CA ARG A 154 2.38 15.36 -9.07
C ARG A 154 2.78 13.91 -8.83
N THR A 155 3.07 13.51 -7.59
CA THR A 155 3.42 12.13 -7.28
C THR A 155 2.24 11.46 -6.62
N LEU A 156 1.62 10.50 -7.32
CA LEU A 156 0.60 9.65 -6.73
C LEU A 156 1.12 9.06 -5.42
N PRO A 157 0.29 8.97 -4.37
CA PRO A 157 0.71 8.39 -3.10
C PRO A 157 1.21 6.97 -3.35
N GLU A 158 2.49 6.77 -3.04
CA GLU A 158 3.11 5.46 -3.16
C GLU A 158 2.50 4.50 -2.14
N SER A 159 2.06 3.32 -2.60
CA SER A 159 1.53 2.28 -1.71
C SER A 159 2.59 1.78 -0.74
N ASN A 160 2.16 1.24 0.41
CA ASN A 160 3.10 0.70 1.40
C ASN A 160 3.95 -0.44 0.83
N ASP A 161 3.37 -1.30 -0.03
CA ASP A 161 4.08 -2.40 -0.68
C ASP A 161 5.15 -1.90 -1.65
N ALA A 162 4.82 -0.91 -2.48
CA ALA A 162 5.77 -0.34 -3.42
C ALA A 162 6.94 0.31 -2.68
N PHE A 163 6.66 1.00 -1.58
CA PHE A 163 7.69 1.53 -0.71
C PHE A 163 8.53 0.41 -0.06
N ALA A 164 7.89 -0.67 0.39
CA ALA A 164 8.57 -1.84 0.98
C ALA A 164 9.59 -2.43 0.01
N SER A 165 9.19 -2.65 -1.24
CA SER A 165 10.07 -3.18 -2.29
C SER A 165 11.24 -2.24 -2.58
N LYS A 166 11.01 -0.92 -2.67
CA LYS A 166 12.09 0.06 -2.84
C LYS A 166 13.05 0.09 -1.66
N LEU A 167 12.52 0.02 -0.44
CA LEU A 167 13.33 -0.03 0.76
C LEU A 167 14.18 -1.30 0.77
N LEU A 168 13.61 -2.45 0.44
CA LEU A 168 14.32 -3.72 0.38
C LEU A 168 15.46 -3.70 -0.65
N ASP A 169 15.21 -3.20 -1.86
CA ASP A 169 16.24 -3.03 -2.89
C ASP A 169 17.34 -2.06 -2.44
N ALA A 170 16.97 -0.92 -1.86
CA ALA A 170 17.94 0.05 -1.33
C ALA A 170 18.79 -0.55 -0.20
N LEU A 171 18.21 -1.41 0.65
CA LEU A 171 18.93 -2.13 1.70
C LEU A 171 19.88 -3.17 1.12
N TRP A 172 19.46 -3.88 0.07
CA TRP A 172 20.30 -4.82 -0.65
C TRP A 172 21.53 -4.13 -1.25
N GLN A 173 21.32 -3.02 -1.95
CA GLN A 173 22.41 -2.23 -2.52
C GLN A 173 23.33 -1.66 -1.45
N ALA A 174 22.77 -1.26 -0.30
CA ALA A 174 23.56 -0.79 0.83
C ALA A 174 24.45 -1.90 1.43
N LYS A 175 23.97 -3.16 1.48
CA LYS A 175 24.80 -4.33 1.85
C LYS A 175 25.96 -4.56 0.87
N LEU A 176 25.77 -4.27 -0.42
CA LEU A 176 26.82 -4.32 -1.44
C LEU A 176 27.75 -3.10 -1.44
N GLY A 177 27.61 -2.20 -0.45
CA GLY A 177 28.44 -1.00 -0.30
C GLY A 177 27.86 0.29 -0.90
N SER A 178 26.77 0.20 -1.67
CA SER A 178 26.11 1.36 -2.29
C SER A 178 24.98 1.91 -1.41
N LYS A 179 25.28 2.92 -0.60
CA LYS A 179 24.31 3.54 0.34
C LYS A 179 23.47 4.67 -0.28
N LYS A 180 23.62 4.94 -1.58
CA LYS A 180 23.05 6.14 -2.24
C LYS A 180 21.52 6.17 -2.21
N TYR A 181 20.87 5.06 -2.59
CA TYR A 181 19.41 4.99 -2.63
C TYR A 181 18.79 4.98 -1.24
N LEU A 182 19.42 4.28 -0.29
CA LEU A 182 18.94 4.23 1.09
C LEU A 182 18.93 5.63 1.74
N ARG A 183 19.98 6.44 1.49
CA ARG A 183 20.04 7.84 1.93
C ARG A 183 18.91 8.72 1.40
N GLN A 184 18.30 8.37 0.26
CA GLN A 184 17.17 9.10 -0.31
C GLN A 184 15.83 8.70 0.33
N LEU A 185 15.75 7.48 0.87
CA LEU A 185 14.53 6.95 1.49
C LEU A 185 14.43 7.28 2.98
N VAL A 186 15.58 7.42 3.68
CA VAL A 186 15.64 7.72 5.11
C VAL A 186 15.49 9.23 5.35
N LEU A 187 14.80 9.62 6.43
CA LEU A 187 14.60 11.03 6.78
C LEU A 187 15.92 11.75 7.14
N ASP A 188 16.80 11.09 7.88
CA ASP A 188 18.16 11.56 8.18
C ASP A 188 19.20 10.66 7.49
N PRO A 189 19.95 11.17 6.49
CA PRO A 189 20.99 10.40 5.82
C PRO A 189 22.08 9.84 6.77
N ARG A 190 22.25 10.41 7.96
CA ARG A 190 23.22 9.94 8.97
C ARG A 190 22.81 8.61 9.60
N ASP A 191 21.52 8.32 9.63
CA ASP A 191 21.00 7.07 10.21
C ASP A 191 21.16 5.88 9.26
N THR A 192 21.65 6.07 8.04
CA THR A 192 21.77 5.00 7.04
C THR A 192 22.51 3.75 7.58
N ASP A 193 23.55 3.95 8.38
CA ASP A 193 24.34 2.85 8.94
C ASP A 193 23.57 2.08 10.02
N LEU A 194 22.76 2.78 10.81
CA LEU A 194 21.83 2.16 11.75
C LEU A 194 20.85 1.26 10.99
N TYR A 195 20.30 1.72 9.87
CA TYR A 195 19.36 0.93 9.09
C TYR A 195 20.04 -0.33 8.55
N VAL A 196 21.21 -0.20 7.93
CA VAL A 196 21.97 -1.37 7.46
C VAL A 196 22.24 -2.36 8.59
N SER A 197 22.52 -1.89 9.81
CA SER A 197 22.72 -2.75 10.99
C SER A 197 21.45 -3.44 11.49
N ILE A 198 20.28 -2.79 11.40
CA ILE A 198 18.98 -3.41 11.74
C ILE A 198 18.68 -4.55 10.76
N PHE A 199 19.03 -4.35 9.49
CA PHE A 199 18.67 -5.24 8.39
C PHE A 199 19.78 -6.23 7.99
N SER A 200 20.96 -6.17 8.63
CA SER A 200 22.07 -7.08 8.37
C SER A 200 21.70 -8.54 8.66
N ASN A 201 20.88 -8.76 9.69
CA ASN A 201 20.42 -10.07 10.15
C ASN A 201 19.23 -10.64 9.37
N MET A 202 18.66 -9.90 8.40
CA MET A 202 17.57 -10.46 7.61
C MET A 202 18.10 -11.62 6.75
N PRO A 203 17.51 -12.83 6.86
CA PRO A 203 17.82 -13.90 5.94
C PRO A 203 17.50 -13.39 4.54
N MET A 204 18.51 -13.37 3.68
CA MET A 204 18.33 -13.06 2.27
C MET A 204 17.45 -14.18 1.75
N ALA A 205 16.17 -13.92 1.51
CA ALA A 205 15.30 -14.89 0.88
C ALA A 205 15.98 -15.29 -0.43
N THR A 206 16.52 -16.50 -0.48
CA THR A 206 17.13 -17.04 -1.68
C THR A 206 16.03 -17.08 -2.74
N GLN A 207 16.35 -16.52 -3.91
CA GLN A 207 15.44 -16.22 -5.01
C GLN A 207 14.61 -17.44 -5.50
N GLU A 208 14.94 -18.65 -5.04
CA GLU A 208 14.26 -19.91 -5.33
C GLU A 208 12.79 -19.97 -4.88
N GLU A 209 12.37 -19.21 -3.86
CA GLU A 209 10.93 -19.15 -3.49
C GLU A 209 10.10 -18.24 -4.40
N SER A 210 10.74 -17.39 -5.22
CA SER A 210 10.05 -16.41 -6.07
C SER A 210 9.70 -16.93 -7.48
N GLU A 211 10.27 -18.04 -7.94
CA GLU A 211 9.97 -18.59 -9.29
C GLU A 211 8.50 -19.00 -9.44
N GLY A 212 7.81 -19.35 -8.35
CA GLY A 212 6.37 -19.65 -8.36
C GLY A 212 5.47 -18.44 -8.61
N ASP A 213 5.87 -17.25 -8.16
CA ASP A 213 5.09 -16.01 -8.25
C ASP A 213 5.48 -15.14 -9.45
N GLU A 214 6.69 -15.31 -9.99
CA GLU A 214 7.17 -14.58 -11.17
C GLU A 214 6.39 -14.94 -12.45
N ALA A 215 5.91 -16.18 -12.57
CA ALA A 215 5.00 -16.60 -13.64
C ALA A 215 3.65 -15.83 -13.62
N VAL A 216 3.21 -15.37 -12.45
CA VAL A 216 2.00 -14.54 -12.30
C VAL A 216 2.29 -13.08 -12.61
N ASN A 217 3.51 -12.58 -12.34
CA ASN A 217 3.89 -11.18 -12.53
C ASN A 217 4.34 -10.86 -13.97
N GLU A 218 5.00 -11.78 -14.68
CA GLU A 218 5.30 -11.68 -16.12
C GLU A 218 4.02 -11.46 -16.95
N ARG A 219 2.89 -12.05 -16.52
CA ARG A 219 1.58 -11.85 -17.15
C ARG A 219 1.07 -10.41 -17.04
N TRP A 220 1.48 -9.64 -16.02
CA TRP A 220 1.12 -8.23 -15.85
C TRP A 220 2.06 -7.29 -16.59
N LYS A 221 3.33 -7.66 -16.80
CA LYS A 221 4.25 -6.90 -17.67
C LYS A 221 3.78 -6.84 -19.13
N LEU A 222 3.03 -7.85 -19.59
CA LEU A 222 2.40 -7.86 -20.91
C LEU A 222 1.20 -6.90 -21.04
N ILE A 223 0.70 -6.33 -19.94
CA ILE A 223 -0.45 -5.39 -19.91
C ILE A 223 0.03 -3.93 -19.75
N GLU A 224 1.30 -3.68 -19.39
CA GLU A 224 1.87 -2.35 -19.48
C GLU A 224 2.10 -1.97 -20.94
N MET A 225 1.31 -0.98 -21.38
CA MET A 225 1.20 -0.49 -22.75
C MET A 225 2.54 -0.11 -23.38
N PRO A 226 2.64 -0.20 -24.73
CA PRO A 226 3.83 0.20 -25.47
C PRO A 226 4.18 1.64 -25.11
N ARG A 227 5.40 1.77 -24.58
CA ARG A 227 6.08 3.05 -24.42
C ARG A 227 6.04 3.72 -25.79
N VAL A 228 5.21 4.76 -25.94
CA VAL A 228 5.19 5.61 -27.12
C VAL A 228 6.61 6.13 -27.29
N GLU A 229 7.35 5.52 -28.22
CA GLU A 229 8.62 6.03 -28.68
C GLU A 229 8.32 7.38 -29.32
N ALA A 230 8.56 8.44 -28.54
CA ALA A 230 8.63 9.78 -29.07
C ALA A 230 9.72 9.77 -30.14
N GLY A 231 9.28 9.72 -31.40
CA GLY A 231 10.14 9.69 -32.57
C GLY A 231 11.21 10.75 -32.47
N GLY A 232 12.46 10.30 -32.56
CA GLY A 232 13.65 11.13 -32.63
C GLY A 232 13.63 12.02 -33.87
N GLY A 233 13.10 13.23 -33.72
CA GLY A 233 13.37 14.35 -34.61
C GLY A 233 14.80 14.84 -34.40
N ARG A 234 15.72 14.29 -35.19
CA ARG A 234 17.15 14.62 -35.22
C ARG A 234 17.35 16.03 -35.80
N ALA A 235 17.20 17.06 -34.98
CA ALA A 235 17.61 18.42 -35.34
C ALA A 235 19.15 18.52 -35.25
N ARG A 236 19.80 18.62 -36.41
CA ARG A 236 21.23 18.94 -36.53
C ARG A 236 21.46 20.36 -36.01
N HIS A 237 22.24 20.51 -34.94
CA HIS A 237 22.88 21.78 -34.61
C HIS A 237 24.19 21.92 -35.40
N PRO A 238 24.44 23.08 -36.04
CA PRO A 238 25.69 23.33 -36.75
C PRO A 238 26.85 23.57 -35.80
N ARG A 239 28.02 23.03 -36.17
CA ARG A 239 29.33 23.35 -35.62
C ARG A 239 29.63 24.84 -35.82
N LEU A 240 29.88 25.55 -34.72
CA LEU A 240 30.64 26.81 -34.65
C LEU A 240 31.83 26.49 -33.73
N SER A 241 32.97 26.13 -34.30
CA SER A 241 34.08 27.01 -34.72
C SER A 241 34.88 27.51 -33.53
N ASP A 242 36.14 27.05 -33.49
CA ASP A 242 37.20 27.41 -32.56
C ASP A 242 37.36 28.92 -32.36
N GLY A 243 37.62 29.31 -31.12
CA GLY A 243 37.88 30.68 -30.72
C GLY A 243 38.55 30.74 -29.34
N ASP A 244 39.85 30.46 -29.34
CA ASP A 244 40.91 31.21 -28.64
C ASP A 244 40.51 32.18 -27.49
N GLN A 245 40.96 31.88 -26.27
CA GLN A 245 41.40 32.83 -25.21
C GLN A 245 41.70 32.02 -23.93
N ARG A 246 42.96 31.65 -23.64
CA ARG A 246 44.00 32.45 -22.96
C ARG A 246 43.55 33.28 -21.76
N ASP A 247 44.27 32.99 -20.67
CA ASP A 247 44.72 33.86 -19.58
C ASP A 247 43.85 34.09 -18.34
N ARG A 248 44.42 33.57 -17.23
CA ARG A 248 44.54 34.17 -15.88
C ARG A 248 43.21 34.27 -15.08
N VAL A 249 43.14 33.96 -13.79
CA VAL A 249 43.91 34.54 -12.69
C VAL A 249 43.88 33.57 -11.50
N LEU A 250 45.06 33.18 -11.03
CA LEU A 250 45.32 32.68 -9.68
C LEU A 250 45.06 33.81 -8.68
N LEU A 251 44.47 33.51 -7.50
CA LEU A 251 44.68 34.15 -6.18
C LEU A 251 43.59 33.66 -5.19
N PRO A 252 43.72 33.79 -3.86
CA PRO A 252 44.71 33.12 -3.03
C PRO A 252 44.09 32.32 -1.86
N ARG A 253 44.90 31.36 -1.41
CA ARG A 253 44.88 30.66 -0.12
C ARG A 253 44.73 31.64 1.05
N ARG A 254 43.70 31.47 1.90
CA ARG A 254 43.63 32.13 3.22
C ARG A 254 44.03 31.12 4.30
N ILE A 255 45.17 31.42 4.92
CA ILE A 255 45.75 30.75 6.09
C ILE A 255 45.33 31.56 7.33
N GLY A 256 44.98 30.85 8.41
CA GLY A 256 45.27 31.31 9.78
C GLY A 256 44.12 31.90 10.58
N GLY A 257 43.91 31.32 11.77
CA GLY A 257 43.12 31.91 12.86
C GLY A 257 42.67 30.86 13.89
N PRO A 258 43.37 30.73 15.03
CA PRO A 258 43.09 29.75 16.08
C PRO A 258 42.28 30.35 17.26
N GLU A 259 41.99 29.48 18.24
CA GLU A 259 41.65 29.78 19.66
C GLU A 259 40.23 30.29 19.98
N ASP A 260 39.46 29.43 20.68
CA ASP A 260 38.99 29.63 22.07
C ASP A 260 37.90 28.58 22.38
N SER A 261 38.11 27.59 23.25
CA SER A 261 38.25 27.62 24.72
C SER A 261 36.92 27.92 25.45
N GLY A 262 36.47 26.97 26.29
CA GLY A 262 35.65 27.25 27.47
C GLY A 262 34.19 26.77 27.51
N ALA A 263 33.80 26.26 28.70
CA ALA A 263 32.47 25.93 29.22
C ALA A 263 31.83 24.61 28.70
N SER A 264 31.92 23.46 29.39
CA SER A 264 31.53 23.16 30.78
C SER A 264 30.17 23.75 31.16
N SER A 265 29.14 22.90 31.22
CA SER A 265 28.01 23.05 32.15
C SER A 265 27.27 21.70 32.27
N ASP A 266 27.53 21.07 33.40
CA ASP A 266 26.70 20.04 34.03
C ASP A 266 25.27 20.53 34.26
N ALA A 267 24.28 19.68 33.95
CA ALA A 267 22.96 19.63 34.58
C ALA A 267 22.36 18.26 34.20
N SER A 268 22.45 17.19 35.00
CA SER A 268 21.79 16.98 36.30
C SER A 268 20.36 17.53 36.30
N GLY A 269 19.37 16.64 36.09
CA GLY A 269 17.98 17.08 36.09
C GLY A 269 16.94 16.01 35.79
N ARG A 270 16.70 15.16 36.78
CA ARG A 270 15.37 14.59 37.14
C ARG A 270 14.73 13.52 36.24
N SER A 271 14.81 12.31 36.78
CA SER A 271 13.82 11.23 36.66
C SER A 271 12.45 11.71 37.16
N GLU A 272 11.42 11.56 36.34
CA GLU A 272 10.04 11.42 36.80
C GLU A 272 9.46 10.12 36.24
N HIS A 273 9.36 9.14 37.13
CA HIS A 273 8.46 8.01 37.02
C HIS A 273 7.02 8.53 36.98
N VAL A 274 6.31 8.30 35.88
CA VAL A 274 4.85 8.30 35.87
C VAL A 274 4.40 6.93 35.41
N GLY A 275 4.02 6.10 36.39
CA GLY A 275 3.27 4.89 36.16
C GLY A 275 1.81 5.23 35.87
N PHE A 276 1.25 4.62 34.83
CA PHE A 276 -0.20 4.46 34.71
C PHE A 276 -0.51 2.97 34.62
N ARG A 277 -1.43 2.57 35.49
CA ARG A 277 -2.13 1.27 35.49
C ARG A 277 -2.97 1.12 34.23
#